data_AF-A0A4U7MWU4-F1
#
_entry.id   AF-A0A4U7MWU4-F1
#
_cell.length_a   1.000
_cell.length_b   1.000
_cell.length_c   1.000
_cell.angle_alpha   90.00
_cell.angle_beta   90.00
_cell.angle_gamma   90.00
#
_symmetry.space_group_name_H-M   'P 1'
#
loop_
_entity.id
_entity.type
_entity.pdbx_description
1 polymer ?
#
loop_
_entity_poly.entity_id
_entity_poly.type
_entity_poly.pdbx_seq_one_letter_code
_entity_poly.pdbx_strand_id
1 'polypeptide(L)'
;MTSKRTKLQEDTHFRVLRILQENPEMSQRELAEAVGVSVGGIHYVLNALIDKGLVKLGDFTAAADKRRYAYVLTPKGIVRKAAVTRAFLSRKIEEYEALQKEIEALKNELPEDGYTLGAGRQKPETTVCASTEATFFKLSTLKK
;
A
#
# COMPACT_ATOMS: atom_id res chain seq x y z
N MET A 1 -23.07 5.27 -7.14
CA MET A 1 -22.45 4.14 -6.41
C MET A 1 -21.36 3.52 -7.29
N THR A 2 -20.13 3.41 -6.79
CA THR A 2 -19.01 2.85 -7.55
C THR A 2 -19.09 1.33 -7.60
N SER A 3 -19.00 0.72 -8.79
CA SER A 3 -19.14 -0.73 -8.96
C SER A 3 -18.03 -1.52 -8.23
N LYS A 4 -18.30 -2.77 -7.84
CA LYS A 4 -17.30 -3.69 -7.25
C LYS A 4 -16.05 -3.81 -8.12
N ARG A 5 -16.22 -3.82 -9.46
CA ARG A 5 -15.12 -3.88 -10.42
C ARG A 5 -14.23 -2.65 -10.34
N THR A 6 -14.80 -1.45 -10.25
CA THR A 6 -14.06 -0.20 -10.16
C THR A 6 -13.24 -0.13 -8.87
N LYS A 7 -13.81 -0.58 -7.74
CA LYS A 7 -13.10 -0.68 -6.46
C LYS A 7 -11.88 -1.60 -6.55
N LEU A 8 -12.03 -2.79 -7.14
CA LEU A 8 -10.93 -3.72 -7.34
C LEU A 8 -9.83 -3.13 -8.23
N GLN A 9 -10.19 -2.41 -9.30
CA GLN A 9 -9.22 -1.74 -10.16
C GLN A 9 -8.44 -0.65 -9.42
N GLU A 10 -9.13 0.15 -8.59
CA GLU A 10 -8.47 1.17 -7.74
C GLU A 10 -7.51 0.53 -6.74
N ASP A 11 -7.87 -0.62 -6.18
CA ASP A 11 -7.02 -1.37 -5.24
C ASP A 11 -5.78 -1.92 -5.95
N THR A 12 -5.95 -2.49 -7.15
CA THR A 12 -4.82 -2.92 -7.99
C THR A 12 -3.90 -1.74 -8.30
N HIS A 13 -4.44 -0.59 -8.70
CA HIS A 13 -3.64 0.61 -8.99
C HIS A 13 -2.88 1.10 -7.76
N PHE A 14 -3.52 1.14 -6.59
CA PHE A 14 -2.88 1.52 -5.33
C PHE A 14 -1.72 0.59 -4.99
N ARG A 15 -1.94 -0.73 -5.06
CA ARG A 15 -0.91 -1.73 -4.75
C ARG A 15 0.28 -1.62 -5.71
N VAL A 16 0.02 -1.46 -7.01
CA VAL A 16 1.08 -1.24 -8.00
C VAL A 16 1.87 0.04 -7.69
N LEU A 17 1.20 1.18 -7.48
CA LEU A 17 1.89 2.45 -7.18
C LEU A 17 2.69 2.39 -5.87
N ARG A 18 2.22 1.64 -4.86
CA ARG A 18 2.96 1.43 -3.62
C ARG A 18 4.23 0.61 -3.85
N ILE A 19 4.11 -0.53 -4.52
CA ILE A 19 5.24 -1.43 -4.79
C ILE A 19 6.30 -0.72 -5.63
N LEU A 20 5.90 -0.02 -6.69
CA LEU A 20 6.83 0.70 -7.56
C LEU A 20 7.58 1.84 -6.85
N GLN A 21 6.99 2.41 -5.79
CA GLN A 21 7.70 3.39 -4.98
C GLN A 21 8.77 2.74 -4.08
N GLU A 22 8.51 1.53 -3.59
CA GLU A 22 9.43 0.79 -2.72
C GLU A 22 10.54 0.12 -3.55
N ASN A 23 10.21 -0.44 -4.70
CA ASN A 23 11.14 -1.09 -5.62
C ASN A 23 10.81 -0.76 -7.09
N PRO A 24 11.44 0.27 -7.67
CA PRO A 24 11.17 0.68 -9.05
C PRO A 24 11.69 -0.31 -10.10
N GLU A 25 12.62 -1.21 -9.76
CA GLU A 25 13.25 -2.14 -10.71
C GLU A 25 12.55 -3.51 -10.81
N MET A 26 11.38 -3.62 -10.18
CA MET A 26 10.60 -4.84 -10.14
C MET A 26 10.09 -5.20 -11.54
N SER A 27 10.28 -6.45 -11.94
CA SER A 27 9.81 -6.93 -13.24
C SER A 27 8.28 -7.03 -13.28
N GLN A 28 7.70 -7.00 -14.47
CA GLN A 28 6.25 -7.14 -14.65
C GLN A 28 5.71 -8.46 -14.08
N ARG A 29 6.51 -9.54 -14.11
CA ARG A 29 6.14 -10.84 -13.57
C ARG A 29 6.11 -10.82 -12.04
N GLU A 30 7.17 -10.33 -11.42
CA GLU A 30 7.24 -10.17 -9.97
C GLU A 30 6.11 -9.25 -9.47
N LEU A 31 5.84 -8.15 -10.20
CA LEU A 31 4.74 -7.23 -9.88
C LEU A 31 3.36 -7.89 -9.98
N ALA A 32 3.18 -8.78 -10.95
CA ALA A 32 1.93 -9.53 -11.13
C ALA A 32 1.69 -10.49 -9.97
N GLU A 33 2.73 -11.22 -9.56
CA GLU A 33 2.70 -12.11 -8.40
C GLU A 33 2.42 -11.35 -7.10
N ALA A 34 3.11 -10.24 -6.86
CA ALA A 34 2.95 -9.44 -5.64
C ALA A 34 1.55 -8.81 -5.51
N VAL A 35 0.90 -8.47 -6.63
CA VAL A 35 -0.44 -7.89 -6.66
C VAL A 35 -1.53 -8.98 -6.80
N GLY A 36 -1.19 -10.19 -7.22
CA GLY A 36 -2.14 -11.29 -7.40
C GLY A 36 -3.00 -11.13 -8.65
N VAL A 37 -2.42 -10.64 -9.74
CA VAL A 37 -3.10 -10.51 -11.05
C VAL A 37 -2.29 -11.20 -12.13
N SER A 38 -2.85 -11.39 -13.32
CA SER A 38 -2.10 -11.94 -14.45
C SER A 38 -1.03 -10.97 -14.96
N VAL A 39 0.01 -11.50 -15.61
CA VAL A 39 1.07 -10.69 -16.23
C VAL A 39 0.49 -9.72 -17.27
N GLY A 40 -0.49 -10.18 -18.07
CA GLY A 40 -1.21 -9.31 -19.02
C GLY A 40 -2.01 -8.19 -18.33
N GLY A 41 -2.58 -8.48 -17.16
CA GLY A 41 -3.25 -7.48 -16.32
C GLY A 41 -2.29 -6.40 -15.85
N ILE A 42 -1.09 -6.77 -15.38
CA ILE A 42 -0.05 -5.78 -15.02
C ILE A 42 0.39 -4.96 -16.22
N HIS A 43 0.60 -5.59 -17.38
CA HIS A 43 0.98 -4.86 -18.59
C HIS A 43 -0.04 -3.75 -18.91
N TYR A 44 -1.33 -4.09 -18.88
CA TYR A 44 -2.40 -3.11 -19.09
C TYR A 44 -2.42 -2.00 -18.02
N VAL A 45 -2.27 -2.38 -16.74
CA VAL A 45 -2.24 -1.40 -15.64
C VAL A 45 -1.05 -0.46 -15.78
N LEU A 46 0.15 -0.96 -16.07
CA LEU A 46 1.35 -0.15 -16.22
C LEU A 46 1.21 0.84 -17.38
N ASN A 47 0.76 0.37 -18.55
CA ASN A 47 0.51 1.27 -19.68
C ASN A 47 -0.52 2.35 -19.32
N ALA A 48 -1.63 1.98 -18.67
CA ALA A 48 -2.62 2.96 -18.23
C ALA A 48 -2.09 3.96 -17.19
N LEU A 49 -1.15 3.56 -16.33
CA LEU A 49 -0.48 4.46 -15.39
C LEU A 49 0.53 5.40 -16.09
N ILE A 50 1.21 4.90 -17.13
CA ILE A 50 2.13 5.66 -17.98
C ILE A 50 1.36 6.69 -18.81
N ASP A 51 0.28 6.28 -19.49
CA ASP A 51 -0.57 7.14 -20.30
C ASP A 51 -1.19 8.29 -19.48
N LYS A 52 -1.49 8.02 -18.20
CA LYS A 52 -1.99 9.03 -17.25
C LYS A 52 -0.90 9.94 -16.69
N GLY A 53 0.38 9.65 -16.98
CA GLY A 53 1.55 10.36 -16.48
C GLY A 53 1.80 10.15 -14.99
N LEU A 54 1.34 9.04 -14.42
CA LEU A 54 1.53 8.70 -13.00
C LEU A 54 2.85 7.95 -12.76
N VAL A 55 3.28 7.21 -13.78
CA VAL A 55 4.54 6.45 -13.79
C VAL A 55 5.30 6.83 -15.05
N LYS A 56 6.62 6.94 -14.96
CA LYS A 56 7.51 7.03 -16.12
C LYS A 56 8.38 5.78 -16.22
N LEU A 57 8.71 5.41 -17.45
CA LEU A 57 9.79 4.46 -17.71
C LEU A 57 11.11 5.21 -17.47
N GLY A 58 11.90 4.73 -16.51
CA GLY A 58 13.25 5.18 -16.24
C GLY A 58 14.27 4.42 -17.08
N ASP A 59 15.52 4.86 -17.00
CA ASP A 59 16.62 4.29 -17.75
C ASP A 59 16.88 2.83 -17.36
N PHE A 60 17.45 2.09 -18.31
CA PHE A 60 17.89 0.72 -18.10
C PHE A 60 19.05 0.70 -17.12
N THR A 61 18.90 0.02 -15.99
CA THR A 61 20.08 -0.33 -15.19
C THR A 61 20.79 -1.48 -15.89
N ALA A 62 21.94 -1.17 -16.49
CA ALA A 62 22.87 -2.14 -17.06
C ALA A 62 23.65 -2.84 -15.93
N ALA A 63 22.95 -3.49 -15.00
CA ALA A 63 23.58 -4.47 -14.13
C ALA A 63 23.81 -5.75 -14.95
N ALA A 64 25.03 -6.27 -14.88
CA ALA A 64 25.70 -7.18 -15.81
C ALA A 64 24.94 -8.40 -16.38
N ASP A 65 23.74 -8.75 -15.90
CA ASP A 65 23.03 -9.97 -16.31
C ASP A 65 21.54 -9.83 -16.64
N LYS A 66 20.95 -8.63 -16.57
CA LYS A 66 19.53 -8.46 -16.97
C LYS A 66 19.18 -7.00 -17.22
N ARG A 67 18.81 -6.66 -18.46
CA ARG A 67 18.20 -5.37 -18.78
C ARG A 67 16.83 -5.29 -18.09
N ARG A 68 16.73 -4.52 -17.02
CA ARG A 68 15.45 -4.21 -16.35
C ARG A 68 15.08 -2.75 -16.62
N TYR A 69 13.80 -2.52 -16.81
CA TYR A 69 13.23 -1.17 -16.84
C TYR A 69 12.92 -0.75 -15.41
N ALA A 70 13.29 0.48 -15.05
CA ALA A 70 12.82 1.09 -13.81
C ALA A 70 11.47 1.77 -14.06
N TYR A 71 10.46 1.51 -13.23
CA TYR A 71 9.20 2.25 -13.23
C TYR A 71 9.22 3.27 -12.10
N VAL A 72 9.34 4.55 -12.45
CA VAL A 72 9.51 5.62 -11.46
C VAL A 72 8.23 6.42 -11.34
N LEU A 73 7.74 6.61 -10.11
CA LEU A 73 6.59 7.47 -9.86
C LEU A 73 6.91 8.93 -10.19
N THR A 74 5.98 9.60 -10.87
CA THR A 74 6.06 11.04 -11.09
C THR A 74 5.50 11.79 -9.86
N PRO A 75 5.76 13.10 -9.69
CA PRO A 75 5.12 13.89 -8.65
C PRO A 75 3.58 13.78 -8.69
N LYS A 76 3.00 13.76 -9.91
CA LYS A 76 1.57 13.51 -10.13
C LYS A 76 1.14 12.12 -9.64
N GLY A 77 1.97 11.10 -9.88
CA GLY A 77 1.80 9.75 -9.36
C GLY A 77 1.78 9.67 -7.84
N ILE A 78 2.68 10.39 -7.17
CA ILE A 78 2.75 10.43 -5.69
C ILE A 78 1.47 11.04 -5.11
N VAL A 79 1.02 12.18 -5.66
CA VAL A 79 -0.23 12.84 -5.23
C VAL A 79 -1.43 11.91 -5.47
N ARG A 80 -1.52 11.29 -6.65
CA ARG A 80 -2.61 10.36 -6.95
C ARG A 80 -2.59 9.15 -6.03
N LYS A 81 -1.41 8.60 -5.74
CA LYS A 81 -1.26 7.49 -4.79
C LYS A 81 -1.86 7.88 -3.45
N ALA A 82 -1.47 9.03 -2.89
CA ALA A 82 -1.99 9.50 -1.61
C ALA A 82 -3.54 9.63 -1.60
N ALA A 83 -4.13 10.13 -2.68
CA ALA A 83 -5.58 10.22 -2.82
C ALA A 83 -6.26 8.83 -2.81
N VAL A 84 -5.72 7.87 -3.56
CA VAL A 84 -6.28 6.50 -3.61
C VAL A 84 -6.02 5.75 -2.30
N THR A 85 -4.90 6.00 -1.61
CA THR A 85 -4.59 5.42 -0.30
C THR A 85 -5.69 5.71 0.72
N ARG A 86 -6.20 6.94 0.76
CA ARG A 86 -7.26 7.33 1.71
C ARG A 86 -8.53 6.51 1.49
N ALA A 87 -8.96 6.39 0.23
CA ALA A 87 -10.13 5.61 -0.15
C ALA A 87 -9.93 4.11 0.09
N PHE A 88 -8.72 3.59 -0.13
CA PHE A 88 -8.36 2.21 0.19
C PHE A 88 -8.43 1.95 1.70
N LEU A 89 -7.82 2.84 2.49
CA LEU A 89 -7.76 2.70 3.95
C LEU A 89 -9.15 2.72 4.59
N SER A 90 -10.01 3.66 4.21
CA SER A 90 -11.39 3.74 4.73
C SER A 90 -12.12 2.40 4.55
N ARG A 91 -12.04 1.82 3.36
CA ARG A 91 -12.67 0.53 3.04
C ARG A 91 -12.08 -0.62 3.85
N LYS A 92 -10.77 -0.63 4.08
CA LYS A 92 -10.12 -1.67 4.90
C LYS A 92 -10.47 -1.56 6.38
N ILE A 93 -10.70 -0.36 6.88
CA ILE A 93 -11.20 -0.15 8.24
C ILE A 93 -12.64 -0.69 8.35
N GLU A 94 -13.51 -0.35 7.41
CA GLU A 94 -14.89 -0.88 7.39
C GLU A 94 -14.93 -2.41 7.30
N GLU A 95 -14.12 -3.01 6.42
CA GLU A 95 -13.98 -4.47 6.32
C GLU A 95 -13.45 -5.08 7.63
N TYR A 96 -12.47 -4.44 8.26
CA TYR A 96 -11.89 -4.90 9.52
C TYR A 96 -12.91 -4.85 10.67
N GLU A 97 -13.66 -3.76 10.80
CA GLU A 97 -14.69 -3.62 11.83
C GLU A 97 -15.81 -4.64 11.66
N ALA A 98 -16.22 -4.92 10.41
CA ALA A 98 -17.19 -5.96 10.12
C ALA A 98 -16.68 -7.35 10.52
N LEU A 99 -15.43 -7.68 10.17
CA LEU A 99 -14.80 -8.94 10.56
C LEU A 99 -14.64 -9.06 12.07
N GLN A 100 -14.30 -7.97 12.78
CA GLN A 100 -14.22 -7.99 14.24
C GLN A 100 -15.57 -8.34 14.87
N LYS A 101 -16.65 -7.70 14.42
CA LYS A 101 -18.00 -7.99 14.90
C LYS A 101 -18.41 -9.44 14.64
N GLU A 102 -18.08 -9.97 13.46
CA GLU A 102 -18.34 -11.36 13.11
C GLU A 102 -17.55 -12.33 14.01
N ILE A 103 -16.26 -12.06 14.24
CA ILE A 103 -15.42 -12.86 15.15
C ILE A 103 -15.97 -12.81 16.58
N GLU A 104 -16.43 -11.65 17.06
CA GLU A 104 -17.02 -11.50 18.39
C GLU A 104 -18.34 -12.28 18.52
N ALA A 105 -19.20 -12.22 17.51
CA ALA A 105 -20.43 -13.02 17.48
C ALA A 105 -20.13 -14.52 17.52
N LEU A 106 -19.20 -14.99 16.67
CA LEU A 106 -18.79 -16.40 16.63
C LEU A 106 -18.14 -16.87 17.94
N LYS A 107 -17.42 -15.99 18.64
CA LYS A 107 -16.87 -16.31 19.97
C LYS A 107 -17.94 -16.51 21.04
N ASN A 108 -19.02 -15.73 21.00
CA ASN A 108 -20.12 -15.84 21.95
C ASN A 108 -21.00 -17.08 21.70
N GLU A 109 -20.98 -17.63 20.48
CA GLU A 109 -21.69 -18.86 20.11
C GLU A 109 -20.94 -20.14 20.57
N LEU A 110 -19.65 -20.03 20.89
CA LEU A 110 -18.84 -21.16 21.34
C LEU A 110 -18.92 -21.31 22.88
N PRO A 111 -19.11 -22.53 23.42
CA PRO A 111 -18.90 -22.78 24.85
C PRO A 111 -17.43 -22.52 25.22
N GLU A 112 -17.18 -22.03 26.44
CA GLU A 112 -15.87 -21.61 27.00
C GLU A 112 -14.73 -22.64 26.83
N ASP A 113 -15.05 -23.90 26.51
CA ASP A 113 -14.14 -25.03 26.44
C ASP A 113 -13.65 -25.30 25.00
N GLY A 114 -13.06 -24.31 24.32
CA GLY A 114 -12.74 -24.57 22.92
C GLY A 114 -11.96 -23.56 22.09
N TYR A 115 -11.12 -22.67 22.63
CA TYR A 115 -10.05 -22.07 21.81
C TYR A 115 -8.90 -21.46 22.64
N THR A 116 -7.80 -22.19 22.80
CA THR A 116 -6.50 -21.63 23.17
C THR A 116 -5.79 -21.09 21.93
N LEU A 117 -6.18 -19.90 21.46
CA LEU A 117 -5.33 -19.12 20.55
C LEU A 117 -4.34 -18.31 21.41
N GLY A 118 -3.08 -18.71 21.32
CA GLY A 118 -1.97 -18.19 22.11
C GLY A 118 -1.98 -16.68 22.29
N ALA A 119 -1.79 -16.27 23.55
CA ALA A 119 -1.37 -14.94 23.94
C ALA A 119 -0.20 -14.49 23.06
N GLY A 120 -0.41 -13.46 22.24
CA GLY A 120 0.64 -12.97 21.37
C GLY A 120 0.16 -12.05 20.25
N ARG A 121 -0.58 -10.98 20.56
CA ARG A 121 -0.56 -9.77 19.73
C ARG A 121 -0.62 -8.53 20.61
N GLN A 122 0.50 -7.80 20.65
CA GLN A 122 0.52 -6.38 21.00
C GLN A 122 -0.63 -5.67 20.28
N LYS A 123 -1.42 -4.92 21.05
CA LYS A 123 -2.20 -3.80 20.48
C LYS A 123 -1.19 -2.86 19.81
N PRO A 124 -1.34 -2.47 18.53
CA PRO A 124 -0.64 -1.28 18.07
C PRO A 124 -1.26 -0.12 18.86
N GLU A 125 -0.46 0.42 19.76
CA GLU A 125 -0.76 1.64 20.49
C GLU A 125 -1.12 2.71 19.47
N THR A 126 -2.33 3.25 19.59
CA THR A 126 -2.80 4.42 18.88
C THR A 126 -2.01 5.64 19.36
N THR A 127 -0.73 5.72 19.05
CA THR A 127 0.06 6.94 19.20
C THR A 127 -0.22 7.79 17.98
N VAL A 128 -1.33 8.51 18.05
CA VAL A 128 -1.50 9.74 17.28
C VAL A 128 -0.31 10.64 17.66
N CYS A 129 0.58 10.87 16.70
CA CYS A 129 1.67 11.84 16.82
C CYS A 129 1.09 13.23 17.12
N ALA A 130 0.98 13.57 18.41
CA ALA A 130 0.93 14.94 18.90
C ALA A 130 2.30 15.28 19.49
N SER A 131 3.32 15.38 18.64
CA SER A 131 4.64 15.93 19.03
C SER A 131 5.51 16.22 17.81
N THR A 132 5.04 17.14 16.96
CA THR A 132 5.91 17.81 15.98
C THR A 132 6.08 19.28 16.35
N GLU A 133 6.57 19.56 17.56
CA GLU A 133 6.94 20.94 17.94
C GLU A 133 8.30 21.10 18.65
N ALA A 134 9.03 20.04 19.01
CA ALA A 134 10.18 20.19 19.91
C ALA A 134 11.59 20.17 19.28
N THR A 135 11.75 19.87 17.99
CA THR A 135 13.11 19.67 17.42
C THR A 135 13.66 20.85 16.62
N PHE A 136 12.86 21.88 16.36
CA PHE A 136 13.32 23.05 15.58
C PHE A 136 14.08 24.10 16.43
N PHE A 137 14.02 24.04 17.76
CA PHE A 137 14.58 25.08 18.62
C PHE A 137 16.01 24.81 19.15
N LYS A 138 16.61 23.63 18.88
CA LYS A 138 17.90 23.25 19.48
C LYS A 138 19.13 23.37 18.58
N LEU A 139 19.00 23.93 17.37
CA LEU A 139 20.15 24.17 16.47
C LEU A 139 20.60 25.64 16.35
N SER A 140 19.99 26.59 17.08
CA SER A 140 20.36 28.01 16.98
C SER A 140 21.19 28.58 18.15
N THR A 141 21.67 27.76 19.09
CA THR A 141 22.44 28.23 20.27
C THR A 141 23.80 27.55 20.48
N LEU A 142 24.40 27.00 19.42
CA LEU A 142 25.79 26.53 19.43
C LEU A 142 26.63 27.22 18.35
N LYS A 143 26.51 28.56 18.29
CA LYS A 143 27.48 29.42 17.62
C LYS A 143 27.60 30.75 18.36
N LYS A 144 28.31 30.71 19.48
CA LYS A 144 29.10 31.82 20.02
C LYS A 144 30.34 31.21 20.67
#